data_AF-A0A952HFQ1-F1
#
_entry.id   AF-A0A952HFQ1-F1
#
_cell.length_a   1.000
_cell.length_b   1.000
_cell.length_c   1.000
_cell.angle_alpha   90.00
_cell.angle_beta   90.00
_cell.angle_gamma   90.00
#
_symmetry.space_group_name_H-M   'P 1'
#
loop_
_entity.id
_entity.type
_entity.pdbx_description
1 polymer ?
#
loop_
_entity_poly.entity_id
_entity_poly.type
_entity_poly.pdbx_seq_one_letter_code
_entity_poly.pdbx_strand_id
1 'polypeptide(L)' 'MQDAAKLLTALGDCIEAIEAYLAAAERSTLEDLLAALPAKSPAGSATMVMAILVYRELDTRRSPQ' A
#
# COMPACT_ATOMS: atom_id res chain seq x y z
N MET A 1 10.56 -18.50 -4.28
CA MET A 1 9.19 -18.95 -3.89
C MET A 1 8.92 -18.71 -2.40
N GLN A 2 9.87 -19.04 -1.51
CA GLN A 2 9.72 -18.83 -0.05
C GLN A 2 9.61 -17.34 0.36
N ASP A 3 10.32 -16.43 -0.33
CA ASP A 3 10.26 -14.99 -0.02
C ASP A 3 8.96 -14.34 -0.47
N ALA A 4 8.39 -14.79 -1.59
CA ALA A 4 7.08 -14.33 -2.04
C ALA A 4 5.97 -14.73 -1.04
N ALA A 5 6.06 -15.93 -0.45
CA ALA A 5 5.13 -16.37 0.58
C ALA A 5 5.23 -15.49 1.85
N LYS A 6 6.44 -15.14 2.29
CA LYS A 6 6.64 -14.24 3.43
C LYS A 6 6.08 -12.84 3.18
N LEU A 7 6.27 -12.30 1.97
CA LEU A 7 5.72 -11.00 1.59
C LEU A 7 4.19 -11.01 1.55
N LEU A 8 3.59 -12.12 1.09
CA LEU A 8 2.13 -12.28 1.09
C LEU A 8 1.56 -12.39 2.51
N THR A 9 2.25 -13.10 3.41
CA THR A 9 1.87 -13.15 4.83
C THR A 9 1.95 -11.77 5.47
N ALA A 10 3.09 -11.07 5.31
CA ALA A 10 3.25 -9.72 5.85
C ALA A 10 2.21 -8.73 5.30
N LEU A 11 1.81 -8.88 4.02
CA LEU A 11 0.72 -8.10 3.44
C LEU A 11 -0.62 -8.42 4.08
N GLY A 12 -0.92 -9.70 4.33
CA GLY A 12 -2.12 -10.13 5.06
C GLY A 12 -2.19 -9.51 6.45
N ASP A 13 -1.10 -9.62 7.22
CA ASP A 13 -1.00 -9.06 8.56
C ASP A 13 -1.21 -7.53 8.57
N CYS A 14 -0.67 -6.83 7.56
CA CYS A 14 -0.89 -5.38 7.41
C CYS A 14 -2.36 -5.05 7.09
N ILE A 15 -3.04 -5.85 6.27
CA ILE A 15 -4.46 -5.64 5.96
C ILE A 15 -5.29 -5.82 7.23
N GLU A 16 -5.08 -6.90 7.98
CA GLU A 16 -5.80 -7.16 9.22
C GLU A 16 -5.58 -6.05 10.27
N ALA A 17 -4.35 -5.55 10.39
CA ALA A 17 -4.06 -4.45 11.31
C ALA A 17 -4.78 -3.15 10.93
N ILE A 18 -4.88 -2.85 9.62
CA ILE A 18 -5.62 -1.68 9.13
C ILE A 18 -7.12 -1.84 9.40
N GLU A 19 -7.69 -3.02 9.16
CA GLU A 19 -9.10 -3.30 9.44
C GLU A 19 -9.43 -3.14 10.93
N ALA A 20 -8.58 -3.69 11.80
CA ALA A 20 -8.75 -3.56 13.25
C ALA A 20 -8.67 -2.10 13.71
N TYR A 21 -7.72 -1.33 13.16
CA TYR A 21 -7.61 0.09 13.46
C TYR A 21 -8.84 0.88 13.00
N LEU A 22 -9.33 0.65 11.78
CA LEU A 22 -10.51 1.32 11.26
C LEU A 22 -11.79 0.98 12.05
N ALA A 23 -11.90 -0.25 12.54
CA ALA A 23 -13.02 -0.68 13.37
C ALA A 23 -13.01 -0.05 14.78
N ALA A 24 -11.82 0.22 15.32
CA ALA A 24 -11.64 0.80 16.65
C ALA A 24 -11.52 2.33 16.67
N ALA A 25 -11.24 2.96 15.54
CA ALA A 25 -10.99 4.39 15.45
C ALA A 25 -12.26 5.22 15.71
N GLU A 26 -12.09 6.35 16.39
CA GLU A 26 -13.15 7.32 16.58
C GLU A 26 -13.56 7.95 15.24
N ARG A 27 -14.84 8.26 15.10
CA ARG A 27 -15.41 8.82 13.87
C ARG A 27 -14.71 10.11 13.43
N SER A 28 -14.34 10.99 14.35
CA SER A 28 -13.57 12.20 14.09
C SER A 28 -12.22 11.91 13.44
N THR A 29 -11.50 10.90 13.96
CA THR A 29 -10.22 10.44 13.42
C THR A 29 -10.39 9.87 12.02
N LEU A 30 -11.47 9.13 11.76
CA LEU A 30 -11.80 8.60 10.43
C LEU A 30 -12.14 9.72 9.42
N GLU A 31 -12.85 10.76 9.85
CA GLU A 31 -13.19 11.92 9.03
C GLU A 31 -11.95 12.74 8.66
N ASP A 32 -11.03 12.95 9.61
CA ASP A 32 -9.73 13.59 9.35
C ASP A 32 -8.86 12.75 8.40
N LEU A 33 -8.86 11.42 8.58
CA LEU A 33 -8.13 10.50 7.71
C LEU A 33 -8.69 10.55 6.27
N LEU A 34 -10.02 10.58 6.13
CA LEU A 34 -10.69 10.70 4.83
C LEU A 34 -10.37 12.03 4.15
N ALA A 35 -10.28 13.12 4.91
CA ALA A 35 -9.89 14.44 4.39
C ALA A 35 -8.42 14.51 3.95
N ALA A 36 -7.54 13.75 4.62
CA ALA A 36 -6.11 13.67 4.28
C ALA A 36 -5.81 12.70 3.14
N LEU A 37 -6.67 11.70 2.91
CA LEU A 37 -6.50 10.75 1.81
C LEU A 37 -6.80 11.41 0.46
N PRO A 38 -6.03 11.08 -0.60
CA PRO A 38 -6.32 11.58 -1.92
C PRO A 38 -7.72 11.10 -2.37
N ALA A 39 -8.63 12.05 -2.62
CA ALA A 39 -10.01 11.80 -3.04
C ALA A 39 -10.16 10.94 -4.32
N LYS A 40 -9.06 10.78 -5.05
CA LYS A 40 -8.90 9.86 -6.18
C LYS A 40 -7.58 9.14 -6.00
N SER A 41 -7.63 7.86 -5.62
CA SER A 41 -6.53 6.97 -6.02
C SER A 41 -6.56 7.00 -7.55
N PRO A 42 -5.48 7.44 -8.25
CA PRO A 42 -5.50 7.46 -9.71
C PRO A 42 -5.90 6.06 -10.18
N ALA A 43 -6.90 5.96 -11.06
CA ALA A 43 -7.46 4.70 -11.53
C ALA A 43 -6.33 3.76 -11.98
N GLY A 44 -5.93 2.90 -11.07
CA GLY A 44 -4.71 2.13 -11.14
C GLY A 44 -4.77 1.20 -9.97
N SER A 45 -5.15 -0.04 -10.25
CA SER A 45 -5.22 -1.10 -9.25
C SER A 45 -3.94 -1.13 -8.41
N ALA A 46 -4.00 -1.65 -7.18
CA ALA A 46 -2.81 -1.87 -6.38
C ALA A 46 -1.70 -2.60 -7.17
N THR A 47 -2.09 -3.49 -8.09
CA THR A 47 -1.20 -4.12 -9.09
C THR A 47 -0.49 -3.12 -10.00
N MET A 48 -1.18 -2.11 -10.52
CA MET A 48 -0.60 -1.07 -11.37
C MET A 48 0.38 -0.18 -10.58
N VAL A 49 0.02 0.19 -9.36
CA VAL A 49 0.91 0.96 -8.47
C VAL A 49 2.18 0.16 -8.16
N MET A 50 2.03 -1.11 -7.80
CA MET A 50 3.16 -2.03 -7.56
C MET A 50 4.02 -2.21 -8.81
N ALA A 51 3.42 -2.38 -9.99
CA ALA A 51 4.15 -2.51 -11.25
C ALA A 51 4.98 -1.25 -11.57
N ILE A 52 4.44 -0.05 -11.32
CA ILE A 52 5.16 1.21 -11.49
C ILE A 52 6.33 1.31 -10.52
N LEU A 53 6.15 0.93 -9.25
CA LEU A 53 7.21 0.97 -8.25
C LEU A 53 8.35 -0.01 -8.58
N VAL A 54 8.01 -1.24 -8.99
CA VAL A 54 9.00 -2.24 -9.44
C VAL A 54 9.76 -1.74 -10.67
N TYR A 55 9.06 -1.16 -11.65
CA TYR A 55 9.71 -0.61 -12.84
C TYR A 55 10.70 0.50 -12.48
N ARG A 56 10.32 1.42 -11.60
CA ARG A 56 11.20 2.50 -11.14
C ARG A 56 12.45 1.98 -10.44
N GLU A 57 12.29 0.98 -9.57
CA GLU A 57 13.42 0.36 -8.86
C GLU A 57 14.40 -0.36 -9.81
N LEU A 58 13.89 -0.99 -10.88
CA LEU A 58 14.73 -1.59 -11.91
C LEU A 58 15.47 -0.53 -12.73
N ASP A 59 14.85 0.61 -12.99
CA ASP A 59 15.45 1.71 -13.74
C ASP A 59 16.58 2.40 -12.95
N THR A 60 16.41 2.63 -11.64
CA THR A 60 17.48 3.12 -10.75
C THR A 60 18.66 2.16 -10.66
N ARG A 61 18.41 0.85 -10.71
CA ARG A 61 19.50 -0.16 -10.74
C ARG A 61 20.22 -0.23 -12.07
N ARG A 62 19.55 0.17 -13.16
CA ARG A 62 20.10 0.14 -14.51
C ARG A 62 20.87 1.41 -14.86
N SER A 63 20.55 2.52 -14.21
CA SER A 63 21.29 3.77 -14.31
C SER A 63 22.07 4.01 -13.01
N PRO A 64 23.27 3.43 -12.84
CA PRO A 64 24.17 3.91 -11.83
C PRO A 64 24.58 5.33 -12.26
N GLN A 65 24.08 6.33 -11.55
CA GLN A 65 24.87 7.56 -11.40
C GLN A 65 26.13 7.22 -10.62
#